data_AF-T0BXQ8-F1
#
_entry.id   AF-T0BXQ8-F1
#
_cell.length_a   1.000
_cell.length_b   1.000
_cell.length_c   1.000
_cell.angle_alpha   90.00
_cell.angle_beta   90.00
_cell.angle_gamma   90.00
#
_symmetry.space_group_name_H-M   'P 1'
#
loop_
_entity.id
_entity.type
_entity.pdbx_description
1 polymer ?
#
loop_
_entity_poly.entity_id
_entity_poly.type
_entity_poly.pdbx_seq_one_letter_code
_entity_poly.pdbx_strand_id
1 'polypeptide(L)'
;MHDYIKERTLKIGEYIVETRNTVRTIAREFGVSKSTVHKDLTERLPEINPDLANRVKEILEYHKSIRHLRGGEATKMKYHKEDEPQIESKNFESRKGVSSGL
;
A
#
# COMPACT_ATOMS: atom_id res chain seq x y z
N MET A 1 16.62 12.16 -16.82
CA MET A 1 16.90 10.97 -15.95
C MET A 1 16.11 11.03 -14.64
N HIS A 2 15.77 12.21 -14.10
CA HIS A 2 14.88 12.34 -12.93
C HIS A 2 13.38 12.26 -13.26
N ASP A 3 13.02 12.20 -14.54
CA ASP A 3 11.63 12.28 -15.00
C ASP A 3 10.78 11.10 -14.51
N TYR A 4 11.37 9.90 -14.45
CA TYR A 4 10.67 8.71 -13.94
C TYR A 4 10.30 8.85 -12.45
N ILE A 5 11.14 9.51 -11.65
CA ILE A 5 10.89 9.75 -10.23
C ILE A 5 9.78 10.79 -10.08
N LYS A 6 9.84 11.85 -10.89
CA LYS A 6 8.86 12.92 -10.90
C LYS A 6 7.46 12.38 -11.24
N GLU A 7 7.37 11.60 -12.32
CA GLU A 7 6.13 10.97 -12.76
C GLU A 7 5.58 9.98 -11.72
N ARG A 8 6.45 9.14 -11.15
CA ARG A 8 6.05 8.22 -10.06
C ARG A 8 5.51 8.98 -8.86
N THR A 9 6.19 10.05 -8.45
CA THR A 9 5.82 10.84 -7.28
C THR A 9 4.44 11.49 -7.46
N LEU A 10 4.18 12.03 -8.65
CA LEU A 10 2.86 12.56 -9.00
C LEU A 10 1.78 11.48 -8.98
N LYS A 11 2.01 10.34 -9.64
CA LYS A 11 1.06 9.21 -9.66
C LYS A 11 0.71 8.71 -8.25
N ILE A 12 1.71 8.56 -7.38
CA ILE A 12 1.50 8.16 -5.99
C ILE A 12 0.70 9.23 -5.23
N GLY A 13 1.00 10.51 -5.45
CA GLY A 13 0.32 11.65 -4.83
C GLY A 13 -1.15 11.77 -5.25
N GLU A 14 -1.46 11.56 -6.52
CA GLU A 14 -2.84 11.54 -7.02
C GLU A 14 -3.59 10.33 -6.48
N TYR A 15 -2.97 9.16 -6.54
CA TYR A 15 -3.57 7.91 -6.08
C TYR A 15 -3.93 7.92 -4.59
N ILE A 16 -3.08 8.49 -3.73
CA ILE A 16 -3.41 8.59 -2.29
C ILE A 16 -4.57 9.56 -2.04
N VAL A 17 -4.72 10.62 -2.85
CA VAL A 17 -5.83 11.56 -2.73
C VAL A 17 -7.14 10.91 -3.17
N GLU A 18 -7.12 10.13 -4.24
CA GLU A 18 -8.28 9.41 -4.77
C GLU A 18 -8.72 8.26 -3.85
N THR A 19 -7.78 7.40 -3.45
CA THR A 19 -8.11 6.18 -2.70
C THR A 19 -8.14 6.38 -1.19
N ARG A 20 -7.49 7.44 -0.68
CA ARG A 20 -7.25 7.67 0.75
C ARG A 20 -6.62 6.46 1.44
N ASN A 21 -5.84 5.67 0.71
CA ASN A 21 -5.17 4.49 1.23
C ASN A 21 -3.96 4.85 2.10
N THR A 22 -3.50 3.88 2.89
CA THR A 22 -2.27 4.06 3.67
C THR A 22 -1.03 3.91 2.81
N VAL A 23 0.07 4.54 3.24
CA VAL A 23 1.39 4.38 2.62
C VAL A 23 1.81 2.90 2.47
N ARG A 24 1.41 2.04 3.41
CA ARG A 24 1.73 0.59 3.35
C ARG A 24 0.97 -0.11 2.22
N THR A 25 -0.29 0.24 2.02
CA THR A 25 -1.13 -0.31 0.93
C THR A 25 -0.58 0.13 -0.42
N ILE A 26 -0.32 1.43 -0.56
CA ILE A 26 0.21 2.04 -1.78
C ILE A 26 1.57 1.45 -2.13
N ALA A 27 2.46 1.27 -1.14
CA ALA A 27 3.76 0.65 -1.36
C ALA A 27 3.65 -0.75 -2.00
N ARG A 28 2.67 -1.56 -1.56
CA ARG A 28 2.42 -2.89 -2.11
C ARG A 28 1.87 -2.82 -3.54
N GLU A 29 0.98 -1.89 -3.83
CA GLU A 29 0.37 -1.74 -5.16
C GLU A 29 1.36 -1.21 -6.20
N PHE A 30 2.22 -0.27 -5.80
CA PHE A 30 3.24 0.32 -6.69
C PHE A 30 4.55 -0.47 -6.72
N GLY A 31 4.63 -1.60 -6.01
CA GLY A 31 5.82 -2.47 -6.00
C GLY A 31 7.07 -1.80 -5.43
N VAL A 32 6.93 -0.85 -4.50
CA VAL A 32 8.03 -0.08 -3.91
C VAL A 32 8.03 -0.22 -2.39
N SER A 33 9.15 0.14 -1.75
CA SER A 33 9.19 0.12 -0.29
C SER A 33 8.36 1.26 0.32
N LYS A 34 7.82 1.03 1.52
CA LYS A 34 7.13 2.06 2.30
C LYS A 34 8.00 3.32 2.48
N SER A 35 9.30 3.16 2.71
CA SER A 35 10.24 4.27 2.89
C SER A 35 10.41 5.07 1.59
N THR A 36 10.39 4.40 0.44
CA THR A 36 10.43 5.04 -0.88
C THR A 36 9.20 5.92 -1.08
N VAL A 37 8.00 5.38 -0.82
CA VAL A 37 6.74 6.14 -0.92
C VAL A 37 6.75 7.34 0.04
N HIS A 38 7.23 7.15 1.27
CA HIS A 38 7.34 8.26 2.22
C HIS A 38 8.24 9.37 1.69
N LYS A 39 9.47 9.06 1.27
CA LYS A 39 10.39 10.06 0.71
C LYS A 39 9.80 10.78 -0.50
N ASP A 40 9.17 10.03 -1.40
CA ASP A 40 8.51 10.61 -2.58
C ASP A 40 7.43 11.61 -2.16
N LEU A 41 6.56 11.25 -1.20
CA LEU A 41 5.45 12.11 -0.77
C LEU A 41 5.86 13.29 0.11
N THR A 42 6.86 13.13 0.99
CA THR A 42 7.21 14.16 1.99
C THR A 42 8.37 15.04 1.58
N GLU A 43 9.30 14.55 0.77
CA GLU A 43 10.49 15.32 0.34
C GLU A 43 10.33 15.80 -1.11
N ARG A 44 9.89 14.93 -2.02
CA ARG A 44 9.91 15.22 -3.48
C ARG A 44 8.62 15.86 -3.99
N LEU A 45 7.46 15.40 -3.52
CA LEU A 45 6.17 15.92 -3.98
C LEU A 45 5.99 17.42 -3.71
N PRO A 46 6.42 17.99 -2.55
CA PRO A 46 6.33 19.44 -2.33
C PRO A 46 7.12 20.27 -3.33
N GLU A 47 8.27 19.76 -3.82
CA GLU A 47 9.09 20.43 -4.83
C GLU A 47 8.45 20.38 -6.23
N ILE A 48 7.64 19.35 -6.50
CA ILE A 48 7.01 19.12 -7.81
C ILE A 48 5.63 19.76 -7.89
N ASN A 49 4.80 19.54 -6.87
CA ASN A 49 3.42 20.02 -6.79
C ASN A 49 3.03 20.26 -5.31
N PRO A 50 3.17 21.50 -4.80
CA PRO A 50 2.90 21.82 -3.41
C PRO A 50 1.41 21.68 -3.03
N ASP A 51 0.49 21.97 -3.95
CA ASP A 51 -0.95 21.84 -3.70
C ASP A 51 -1.36 20.39 -3.49
N LEU A 52 -0.83 19.49 -4.32
CA LEU A 52 -1.04 18.05 -4.16
C LEU A 52 -0.41 17.56 -2.85
N ALA A 53 0.80 18.02 -2.53
CA ALA A 53 1.48 17.65 -1.29
C ALA A 53 0.67 18.03 -0.03
N ASN A 54 0.00 19.19 -0.02
CA ASN A 54 -0.85 19.60 1.09
C ASN A 54 -2.05 18.65 1.28
N ARG A 55 -2.72 18.26 0.19
CA ARG A 55 -3.83 17.28 0.25
C ARG A 55 -3.35 15.92 0.75
N VAL A 56 -2.20 15.47 0.29
CA VAL A 56 -1.57 14.22 0.77
C VAL A 56 -1.28 14.32 2.27
N LYS A 57 -0.74 15.44 2.72
CA LYS A 57 -0.39 15.67 4.13
C LYS A 57 -1.59 15.51 5.06
N GLU A 58 -2.74 16.07 4.70
CA GLU A 58 -3.99 15.92 5.47
C GLU A 58 -4.38 14.45 5.64
N ILE A 59 -4.30 13.66 4.56
CA ILE A 59 -4.62 12.22 4.60
C ILE A 59 -3.62 11.45 5.47
N LEU A 60 -2.33 11.81 5.39
CA LEU A 60 -1.31 11.19 6.24
C LEU A 60 -1.50 11.54 7.72
N GLU A 61 -1.91 12.75 8.04
CA GLU A 61 -2.23 13.18 9.40
C GLU A 61 -3.47 12.49 9.94
N TYR A 62 -4.53 12.37 9.13
CA TYR A 62 -5.71 11.56 9.48
C TYR A 62 -5.32 10.12 9.82
N HIS A 63 -4.49 9.47 8.99
CA HIS A 63 -4.04 8.12 9.29
C HIS A 63 -3.17 8.01 10.55
N LYS A 64 -2.42 9.07 10.91
CA LYS A 64 -1.68 9.10 12.18
C LYS A 64 -2.64 9.22 13.36
N SER A 65 -3.67 10.05 13.27
CA SER A 65 -4.62 10.27 14.37
C SER A 65 -5.40 8.99 14.70
N ILE A 66 -5.84 8.22 13.70
CA ILE A 66 -6.59 6.96 13.92
C ILE A 66 -5.71 5.73 14.12
N ARG A 67 -4.38 5.86 14.09
CA ARG A 67 -3.45 4.71 14.13
C ARG A 67 -3.67 3.83 15.35
N HIS A 68 -3.96 4.42 16.50
CA HIS A 68 -4.14 3.71 17.76
C HIS A 68 -5.36 2.77 17.71
N LEU A 69 -6.46 3.19 17.08
CA LEU A 69 -7.64 2.35 16.86
C LEU A 69 -7.30 1.13 16.01
N ARG A 70 -6.62 1.36 14.87
CA ARG A 70 -6.18 0.29 13.96
C ARG A 70 -5.17 -0.66 14.63
N GLY A 71 -4.33 -0.13 15.52
CA GLY A 71 -3.40 -0.92 16.33
C GLY A 71 -4.14 -1.85 17.30
N GLY A 72 -5.17 -1.36 17.96
CA GLY A 72 -6.04 -2.17 18.83
C GLY A 72 -6.75 -3.29 18.07
N GLU A 73 -7.30 -2.98 16.90
CA GLU A 73 -7.91 -3.98 16.00
C GLU A 73 -6.91 -5.04 15.52
N ALA A 74 -5.68 -4.64 15.19
CA ALA A 74 -4.64 -5.56 14.76
C ALA A 74 -4.26 -6.55 15.88
N THR A 75 -4.12 -6.06 17.11
CA THR A 75 -3.88 -6.91 18.29
C THR A 75 -5.04 -7.88 18.50
N LYS A 76 -6.28 -7.39 18.48
CA LYS A 76 -7.48 -8.22 18.62
C LYS A 76 -7.54 -9.35 17.57
N MET A 77 -7.28 -9.01 16.30
CA MET A 77 -7.26 -10.00 15.20
C MET A 77 -6.13 -11.02 15.34
N LYS A 78 -4.96 -10.63 15.87
CA LYS A 78 -3.83 -11.55 16.08
C LYS A 78 -4.24 -12.67 17.04
N TYR A 79 -4.80 -12.31 18.20
CA TYR A 79 -5.18 -13.31 19.21
C TYR A 79 -6.40 -14.14 18.81
N HIS A 80 -7.41 -13.57 18.15
CA HIS A 80 -8.54 -14.37 17.64
C HIS A 80 -8.14 -15.39 16.56
N LYS A 81 -7.10 -15.12 15.76
CA LYS A 81 -6.59 -16.08 14.77
C LYS A 81 -5.68 -17.15 15.37
N GLU A 82 -5.13 -16.91 16.55
CA GLU A 82 -4.33 -17.91 17.28
C GLU A 82 -5.22 -18.95 17.99
N ASP A 83 -6.50 -18.63 18.23
CA ASP A 83 -7.50 -19.53 18.83
C ASP A 83 -8.28 -20.40 17.81
N GLU A 84 -8.21 -20.12 16.51
CA GLU A 84 -8.86 -20.97 15.48
C GLU A 84 -7.90 -22.03 14.94
N PRO A 85 -8.28 -23.34 14.93
CA PRO A 85 -7.46 -24.37 14.33
C PRO A 85 -7.29 -24.09 12.83
N GLN A 86 -6.04 -23.91 12.40
CA GLN A 86 -5.68 -23.69 11.00
C GLN A 86 -6.07 -24.94 10.18
N ILE A 87 -7.23 -24.92 9.53
CA ILE A 87 -7.59 -25.93 8.54
C ILE A 87 -6.75 -25.64 7.30
N GLU A 88 -5.67 -26.39 7.15
CA GLU A 88 -4.74 -26.33 6.03
C GLU A 88 -5.47 -26.70 4.73
N SER A 89 -5.98 -25.70 4.01
CA SER A 89 -6.56 -25.90 2.69
C SER A 89 -5.43 -26.20 1.70
N LYS A 90 -5.12 -27.49 1.53
CA LYS A 90 -4.20 -28.00 0.52
C LYS A 90 -4.56 -27.43 -0.86
N ASN A 91 -3.57 -26.84 -1.51
CA ASN A 91 -3.61 -26.30 -2.85
C ASN A 91 -4.26 -27.29 -3.83
N PHE A 92 -5.36 -26.89 -4.46
CA PHE A 92 -5.85 -27.54 -5.67
C PHE A 92 -4.95 -27.09 -6.82
N GLU A 93 -3.89 -27.87 -7.09
CA GLU A 93 -3.11 -27.70 -8.31
C GLU A 93 -4.03 -27.86 -9.52
N SER A 94 -4.19 -26.76 -10.25
CA SER A 94 -4.85 -26.74 -11.55
C SER A 94 -4.21 -27.77 -12.46
N ARG A 95 -5.00 -28.78 -12.85
CA ARG A 95 -4.72 -29.60 -14.04
C ARG A 95 -4.66 -28.68 -15.26
N LYS A 96 -3.47 -28.16 -15.58
CA LYS A 96 -3.20 -27.64 -16.93
C LYS A 96 -2.93 -28.83 -17.83
N GLY A 97 -3.73 -28.90 -18.90
CA GLY A 97 -3.70 -29.96 -19.87
C GLY A 97 -2.37 -30.03 -20.62
N VAL A 98 -2.09 -31.24 -21.10
CA VAL A 98 -1.25 -31.44 -22.27
C VAL A 98 -2.15 -32.11 -23.30
N SER A 99 -2.69 -31.31 -24.20
CA SER A 99 -3.21 -31.78 -25.48
C SER A 99 -2.20 -31.42 -26.57
N SER A 100 -1.97 -32.39 -27.45
CA SER A 100 -1.46 -32.31 -28.83
C SER A 100 0.00 -31.92 -29.07
N GLY A 101 0.76 -32.84 -29.69
CA GLY A 101 1.85 -32.47 -30.59
C GLY A 101 2.89 -33.56 -30.85
N LEU A 102 2.61 -34.40 -31.86
CA LEU A 102 3.50 -35.33 -32.59
C LEU A 102 3.93 -36.63 -31.90
#